data_AF-A3DNQ1-F1
#
_entry.id   AF-A3DNQ1-F1
#
_cell.length_a   1.000
_cell.length_b   1.000
_cell.length_c   1.000
_cell.angle_alpha   90.00
_cell.angle_beta   90.00
_cell.angle_gamma   90.00
#
_symmetry.space_group_name_H-M   'P 1'
#
loop_
_entity.id
_entity.type
_entity.pdbx_description
1 polymer ?
#
loop_
_entity_poly.entity_id
_entity_poly.type
_entity_poly.pdbx_seq_one_letter_code
_entity_poly.pdbx_strand_id
1 'polypeptide(L)'
;MSDYIKQLKTMLLAKLAGFKILEKSPSVFAIVKDNKIHALVKDQGEYVIVTIAGKDYKYDKWYTKPEHLTNVLVNYLSQQQ
;
A
#
# COMPACT_ATOMS: atom_id res chain seq x y z
N MET A 1 -1.50 13.06 5.69
CA MET A 1 -0.77 11.91 5.09
C MET A 1 0.56 12.40 4.54
N SER A 2 1.66 11.67 4.81
CA SER A 2 3.01 12.06 4.36
C SER A 2 3.17 12.01 2.83
N ASP A 3 4.11 12.78 2.28
CA ASP A 3 4.40 12.75 0.83
C ASP A 3 4.85 11.38 0.34
N TYR A 4 5.53 10.62 1.20
CA TYR A 4 5.83 9.20 0.97
C TYR A 4 4.58 8.42 0.54
N ILE A 5 3.50 8.57 1.30
CA ILE A 5 2.26 7.83 1.06
C ILE A 5 1.53 8.36 -0.17
N LYS A 6 1.56 9.68 -0.43
CA LYS A 6 0.99 10.24 -1.66
C LYS A 6 1.67 9.63 -2.89
N GLN A 7 3.00 9.57 -2.90
CA GLN A 7 3.78 8.96 -3.98
C GLN A 7 3.46 7.47 -4.13
N LEU A 8 3.43 6.72 -3.02
CA LEU A 8 3.05 5.31 -3.01
C LEU A 8 1.67 5.09 -3.65
N LYS A 9 0.66 5.89 -3.28
CA LYS A 9 -0.69 5.79 -3.86
C LYS A 9 -0.70 6.05 -5.36
N THR A 10 -0.04 7.11 -5.81
CA THR A 10 0.07 7.45 -7.24
C THR A 10 0.70 6.30 -8.04
N MET A 11 1.80 5.73 -7.54
CA MET A 11 2.50 4.64 -8.20
C MET A 11 1.69 3.34 -8.21
N LEU A 12 0.98 3.03 -7.11
CA LEU A 12 0.10 1.87 -7.04
C LEU A 12 -1.06 1.96 -8.05
N LEU A 13 -1.73 3.12 -8.13
CA LEU A 13 -2.81 3.35 -9.10
C LEU A 13 -2.34 3.23 -10.55
N ALA A 14 -1.11 3.63 -10.84
CA ALA A 14 -0.53 3.51 -12.18
C ALA A 14 -0.19 2.06 -12.56
N LYS A 15 0.13 1.19 -11.59
CA LYS A 15 0.62 -0.18 -11.85
C LYS A 15 -0.42 -1.28 -11.61
N LEU A 16 -1.41 -1.05 -10.75
CA LEU A 16 -2.41 -2.05 -10.37
C LEU A 16 -3.74 -1.83 -11.09
N ALA A 17 -3.80 -2.25 -12.36
CA ALA A 17 -5.04 -2.20 -13.13
C ALA A 17 -6.17 -2.99 -12.46
N GLY A 18 -7.36 -2.40 -12.36
CA GLY A 18 -8.54 -3.02 -11.73
C GLY A 18 -8.57 -2.95 -10.20
N PHE A 19 -7.47 -2.55 -9.54
CA PHE A 19 -7.49 -2.23 -8.12
C PHE A 19 -7.93 -0.78 -7.89
N LYS A 20 -8.52 -0.52 -6.73
CA LYS A 20 -8.93 0.80 -6.24
C LYS A 20 -8.30 1.07 -4.89
N ILE A 21 -8.07 2.34 -4.60
CA ILE A 21 -7.66 2.81 -3.29
C ILE A 21 -8.89 3.35 -2.56
N LEU A 22 -9.12 2.86 -1.35
CA LEU A 22 -10.18 3.34 -0.47
C LEU A 22 -9.54 3.95 0.79
N GLU A 23 -9.70 5.25 0.98
CA GLU A 23 -9.26 5.91 2.20
C GLU A 23 -10.14 5.43 3.38
N LYS A 24 -9.50 4.95 4.45
CA LYS A 24 -10.19 4.50 5.68
C LYS A 24 -10.07 5.52 6.80
N SER A 25 -8.96 6.25 6.84
CA SER A 25 -8.71 7.35 7.77
C SER A 25 -7.59 8.25 7.23
N PRO A 26 -7.26 9.39 7.87
CA PRO A 26 -6.21 10.30 7.38
C PRO A 26 -4.81 9.68 7.21
N SER A 27 -4.56 8.55 7.85
CA SER A 27 -3.29 7.81 7.81
C SER A 27 -3.44 6.38 7.29
N VAL A 28 -4.65 5.94 6.91
CA VAL A 28 -4.89 4.55 6.49
C VAL A 28 -5.64 4.51 5.16
N PHE A 29 -5.14 3.74 4.21
CA PHE A 29 -5.86 3.40 3.00
C PHE A 29 -5.87 1.89 2.76
N ALA A 30 -6.89 1.42 2.07
CA ALA A 30 -7.06 0.03 1.66
C ALA A 30 -6.82 -0.09 0.15
N ILE A 31 -6.20 -1.19 -0.25
CA ILE A 31 -6.10 -1.63 -1.64
C ILE A 31 -7.19 -2.67 -1.86
N VAL A 32 -8.12 -2.38 -2.76
CA VAL A 32 -9.38 -3.13 -2.95
C VAL A 32 -9.50 -3.58 -4.39
N LYS A 33 -9.94 -4.82 -4.62
CA LYS A 33 -10.34 -5.34 -5.93
C LYS A 33 -11.53 -6.28 -5.72
N ASP A 34 -12.50 -6.26 -6.65
CA ASP A 34 -13.70 -7.10 -6.58
C ASP A 34 -14.44 -7.04 -5.23
N ASN A 35 -14.53 -5.83 -4.67
CA ASN A 35 -15.15 -5.53 -3.37
C ASN A 35 -14.48 -6.22 -2.16
N LYS A 36 -13.25 -6.76 -2.32
CA LYS A 36 -12.44 -7.37 -1.26
C LYS A 36 -11.22 -6.50 -0.95
N ILE A 37 -10.88 -6.41 0.33
CA ILE A 37 -9.65 -5.74 0.79
C ILE A 37 -8.50 -6.74 0.65
N HIS A 38 -7.51 -6.41 -0.16
CA HIS A 38 -6.30 -7.23 -0.34
C HIS A 38 -5.16 -6.77 0.55
N ALA A 39 -5.07 -5.47 0.82
CA ALA A 39 -4.08 -4.92 1.73
C ALA A 39 -4.61 -3.66 2.43
N LEU A 40 -4.11 -3.41 3.64
CA LEU A 40 -4.23 -2.14 4.35
C LEU A 40 -2.84 -1.52 4.48
N VAL A 41 -2.75 -0.21 4.29
CA VAL A 41 -1.50 0.54 4.44
C VAL A 41 -1.74 1.66 5.43
N LYS A 42 -0.95 1.67 6.50
CA LYS A 42 -1.03 2.64 7.61
C LYS A 42 0.27 3.44 7.70
N ASP A 43 0.13 4.75 7.62
CA ASP A 43 1.18 5.73 7.89
C ASP A 43 1.37 5.89 9.40
N GLN A 44 2.57 5.60 9.91
CA GLN A 44 2.94 5.74 11.33
C GLN A 44 4.11 6.73 11.50
N GLY A 45 4.19 7.76 10.65
CA GLY A 45 5.25 8.76 10.73
C GLY A 45 6.51 8.26 10.04
N GLU A 46 7.44 7.68 10.79
CA GLU A 46 8.70 7.14 10.24
C GLU A 46 8.53 5.77 9.56
N TYR A 47 7.45 5.07 9.90
CA TYR A 47 7.17 3.73 9.40
C TYR A 47 5.89 3.68 8.58
N VAL A 48 5.82 2.69 7.70
CA VAL A 48 4.58 2.24 7.06
C VAL A 48 4.32 0.82 7.50
N ILE A 49 3.10 0.57 7.99
CA ILE A 49 2.63 -0.78 8.26
C ILE A 49 1.75 -1.20 7.10
N VAL A 50 2.07 -2.33 6.48
CA VAL A 50 1.24 -2.97 5.48
C VAL A 50 0.66 -4.23 6.08
N THR A 51 -0.66 -4.33 6.14
CA THR A 51 -1.36 -5.54 6.58
C THR A 51 -1.86 -6.31 5.35
N ILE A 52 -1.44 -7.56 5.20
CA ILE A 52 -1.85 -8.45 4.10
C ILE A 52 -2.22 -9.80 4.70
N ALA A 53 -3.42 -10.30 4.38
CA ALA A 53 -3.93 -11.58 4.88
C ALA A 53 -3.78 -11.73 6.42
N GLY A 54 -4.03 -10.64 7.16
CA GLY A 54 -3.93 -10.60 8.63
C GLY A 54 -2.51 -10.52 9.20
N LYS A 55 -1.48 -10.42 8.36
CA LYS A 55 -0.08 -10.26 8.78
C LYS A 55 0.39 -8.82 8.55
N ASP A 56 1.07 -8.26 9.55
CA ASP A 56 1.64 -6.93 9.49
C ASP A 56 3.11 -6.96 9.07
N TYR A 57 3.44 -6.14 8.08
CA TYR A 57 4.78 -5.93 7.57
C TYR A 57 5.18 -4.47 7.81
N LYS A 58 6.22 -4.26 8.59
CA LYS A 58 6.73 -2.94 8.93
C LYS A 58 7.85 -2.55 7.97
N TYR A 59 7.71 -1.38 7.36
CA TYR A 59 8.71 -0.78 6.48
C TYR A 59 9.17 0.55 7.05
N ASP A 60 10.48 0.69 7.21
CA ASP A 60 11.13 1.94 7.58
C ASP A 60 11.26 2.83 6.33
N LYS A 61 10.75 4.06 6.39
CA LYS A 61 10.75 5.00 5.26
C LYS A 61 12.14 5.54 4.91
N TRP A 62 13.08 5.51 5.86
CA TRP A 62 14.46 5.91 5.62
C TRP A 62 15.17 4.94 4.66
N TYR A 63 14.81 3.66 4.72
CA TYR A 63 15.45 2.59 3.93
C TYR A 63 14.57 2.07 2.79
N THR A 64 13.25 2.17 2.93
CA THR A 64 12.29 1.68 1.95
C THR A 64 11.76 2.86 1.16
N LYS A 65 12.24 3.07 -0.06
CA LYS A 65 11.67 4.11 -0.95
C LYS A 65 10.25 3.76 -1.38
N PRO A 66 9.37 4.75 -1.67
CA PRO A 66 8.01 4.50 -2.16
C PRO A 66 7.98 3.58 -3.38
N GLU A 67 8.93 3.75 -4.31
CA GLU A 67 9.05 2.92 -5.51
C GLU A 67 9.32 1.45 -5.18
N HIS A 68 10.19 1.18 -4.21
CA HIS A 68 10.51 -0.17 -3.78
C HIS A 68 9.28 -0.84 -3.16
N LEU A 69 8.62 -0.16 -2.21
CA LEU A 69 7.40 -0.69 -1.59
C LEU A 69 6.28 -0.89 -2.61
N THR A 70 6.15 0.01 -3.59
CA THR A 70 5.20 -0.16 -4.71
C THR A 70 5.47 -1.47 -5.44
N ASN A 71 6.72 -1.73 -5.83
CA ASN A 71 7.07 -2.94 -6.57
C ASN A 71 6.80 -4.22 -5.76
N VAL A 72 7.08 -4.20 -4.44
CA VAL A 72 6.76 -5.31 -3.54
C VAL A 72 5.25 -5.59 -3.53
N LEU A 73 4.43 -4.55 -3.35
CA LEU A 73 2.98 -4.68 -3.32
C LEU A 73 2.41 -5.12 -4.68
N VAL A 74 2.92 -4.56 -5.77
CA VAL A 74 2.51 -4.94 -7.14
C VAL A 74 2.81 -6.40 -7.41
N ASN A 75 4.01 -6.86 -7.07
CA ASN A 75 4.41 -8.26 -7.26
C ASN A 75 3.56 -9.20 -6.43
N TYR A 76 3.28 -8.86 -5.17
CA TYR A 76 2.43 -9.68 -4.30
C TYR A 76 0.99 -9.75 -4.85
N LEU A 77 0.39 -8.60 -5.15
CA LEU A 77 -1.02 -8.51 -5.55
C LEU A 77 -1.25 -9.07 -6.96
N SER A 78 -0.26 -8.98 -7.85
CA SER A 78 -0.35 -9.56 -9.20
C SER A 78 -0.27 -11.08 -9.20
N GLN A 79 0.41 -11.69 -8.22
CA GLN A 79 0.47 -13.15 -8.08
C GLN A 79 -0.82 -13.75 -7.48
N GLN A 80 -1.71 -12.93 -6.94
CA GLN A 80 -3.00 -13.35 -6.38
C GLN A 80 -4.15 -13.23 -7.40
N GLN A 81 -3.84 -12.96 -8.67
CA GLN A 81 -4.79 -12.91 -9.78
C GLN A 81 -5.17 -14.30 -10.28
#